data_AF-A0A1V8M1X4-F1
#
_entry.id   AF-A0A1V8M1X4-F1
#
_cell.length_a   1.000
_cell.length_b   1.000
_cell.length_c   1.000
_cell.angle_alpha   90.00
_cell.angle_beta   90.00
_cell.angle_gamma   90.00
#
_symmetry.space_group_name_H-M   'P 1'
#
loop_
_entity.id
_entity.type
_entity.pdbx_description
1 polymer ?
#
loop_
_entity_poly.entity_id
_entity_poly.type
_entity_poly.pdbx_seq_one_letter_code
_entity_poly.pdbx_strand_id
1 'polypeptide(L)' 'MSNNKASITEQKQRDPDLINAEVAIKRAAIKGRKLAEMSGTAVVTMKNGVINEEYPSHTN' A
#
# COMPACT_ATOMS: atom_id res chain seq x y z
N MET A 1 10.33 12.33 47.07
CA MET A 1 9.23 12.60 46.11
C MET A 1 9.46 11.69 44.92
N SER A 2 8.56 10.73 44.67
CA SER A 2 8.76 9.60 43.75
C SER A 2 8.69 10.02 42.27
N ASN A 3 9.62 9.51 41.47
CA ASN A 3 9.73 9.70 40.02
C ASN A 3 8.78 8.75 39.27
N ASN A 4 7.64 9.24 38.81
CA ASN A 4 6.76 8.47 37.93
C ASN A 4 7.02 8.87 36.46
N LYS A 5 8.03 8.25 35.82
CA LYS A 5 8.10 8.19 34.35
C LYS A 5 7.02 7.23 33.88
N ALA A 6 5.90 7.77 33.40
CA ALA A 6 4.85 6.98 32.76
C ALA A 6 5.44 6.23 31.55
N SER A 7 5.17 4.93 31.52
CA SER A 7 5.55 3.99 30.48
C SER A 7 4.97 4.41 29.13
N ILE A 8 5.87 4.60 28.16
CA ILE A 8 5.57 4.92 26.75
C ILE A 8 5.03 3.65 26.06
N THR A 9 3.78 3.30 26.33
CA THR A 9 3.12 2.17 25.65
C THR A 9 1.69 2.52 25.26
N GLU A 10 1.44 3.79 24.95
CA GLU A 10 0.24 4.17 24.22
C GLU A 10 0.49 3.87 22.73
N GLN A 11 -0.04 2.73 22.26
CA GLN A 11 -0.19 2.46 20.84
C GLN A 11 -1.06 3.58 20.26
N LYS A 12 -0.40 4.62 19.73
CA LYS A 12 -1.05 5.79 19.15
C LYS A 12 -2.07 5.30 18.13
N GLN A 13 -3.36 5.45 18.45
CA GLN A 13 -4.45 5.08 17.58
C GLN A 13 -4.22 5.74 16.22
N ARG A 14 -4.09 4.95 15.16
CA ARG A 14 -3.86 5.48 13.81
C ARG A 14 -5.04 6.36 13.44
N ASP A 15 -4.74 7.53 12.88
CA ASP A 15 -5.73 8.49 12.45
C ASP A 15 -6.73 7.81 11.48
N PRO A 16 -8.05 7.88 11.72
CA PRO A 16 -9.06 7.28 10.85
C PRO A 16 -8.94 7.68 9.39
N ASP A 17 -8.51 8.91 9.11
CA ASP A 17 -8.35 9.40 7.74
C ASP A 17 -7.16 8.74 7.04
N LEU A 18 -6.06 8.51 7.78
CA LEU A 18 -4.91 7.77 7.25
C LEU A 18 -5.27 6.32 6.92
N ILE A 19 -6.13 5.68 7.74
CA ILE A 19 -6.63 4.32 7.46
C ILE A 19 -7.46 4.32 6.18
N ASN A 20 -8.39 5.29 6.05
CA ASN A 20 -9.24 5.40 4.87
C ASN A 20 -8.44 5.68 3.59
N ALA A 21 -7.43 6.54 3.69
CA ALA A 21 -6.52 6.84 2.58
C ALA A 21 -5.72 5.59 2.17
N GLU A 22 -5.20 4.82 3.11
CA GLU A 22 -4.49 3.57 2.83
C GLU A 22 -5.40 2.56 2.10
N VAL A 23 -6.65 2.43 2.56
CA VAL A 23 -7.65 1.57 1.91
C VAL A 23 -7.98 2.05 0.50
N ALA A 24 -8.14 3.35 0.30
CA ALA A 24 -8.42 3.93 -1.02
C ALA A 24 -7.28 3.67 -2.02
N ILE A 25 -6.03 3.86 -1.59
CA ILE A 25 -4.84 3.59 -2.42
C ILE A 25 -4.77 2.12 -2.80
N LYS A 26 -4.99 1.20 -1.84
CA LYS A 26 -5.00 -0.25 -2.12
C LYS A 26 -6.06 -0.62 -3.15
N ARG A 27 -7.28 -0.07 -3.01
CA ARG A 27 -8.38 -0.30 -3.98
C ARG A 27 -8.03 0.25 -5.37
N ALA A 28 -7.47 1.45 -5.44
CA ALA A 28 -7.04 2.06 -6.69
C ALA A 28 -5.96 1.21 -7.39
N ALA A 29 -4.98 0.71 -6.64
CA ALA A 29 -3.93 -0.15 -7.17
C ALA A 29 -4.49 -1.48 -7.73
N ILE A 30 -5.42 -2.13 -7.01
CA ILE A 30 -6.07 -3.37 -7.49
C ILE A 30 -6.85 -3.09 -8.78
N LYS A 31 -7.63 -2.00 -8.82
CA LYS A 31 -8.40 -1.64 -10.01
C LYS A 31 -7.50 -1.31 -11.20
N GLY A 32 -6.40 -0.60 -10.96
CA GLY A 32 -5.40 -0.28 -11.99
C GLY A 32 -4.77 -1.53 -12.59
N ARG A 33 -4.39 -2.51 -11.76
CA ARG A 33 -3.86 -3.80 -12.25
C ARG A 33 -4.87 -4.56 -13.08
N LYS A 34 -6.13 -4.65 -12.64
CA LYS A 34 -7.19 -5.32 -13.40
C LYS A 34 -7.40 -4.68 -14.78
N LEU A 35 -7.37 -3.34 -14.84
CA LEU A 35 -7.48 -2.63 -16.12
C LEU A 35 -6.28 -2.91 -17.01
N ALA A 36 -5.06 -2.89 -16.46
CA ALA A 36 -3.85 -3.19 -17.18
C ALA A 36 -3.83 -4.62 -17.73
N GLU A 37 -4.34 -5.59 -16.97
CA GLU A 37 -4.54 -6.96 -17.43
C GLU A 37 -5.50 -7.04 -18.61
N MET A 38 -6.66 -6.39 -18.51
CA MET A 38 -7.66 -6.37 -19.58
C MET A 38 -7.17 -5.67 -20.86
N SER A 39 -6.33 -4.62 -20.72
CA SER A 39 -5.80 -3.86 -21.87
C SER A 39 -4.45 -4.36 -22.37
N GLY A 40 -3.90 -5.44 -21.78
CA GLY A 40 -2.56 -5.92 -22.12
C GLY A 40 -1.45 -4.92 -21.81
N THR A 41 -1.69 -3.98 -20.90
CA THR A 41 -0.75 -2.92 -20.53
C THR A 41 0.16 -3.38 -19.39
N ALA A 42 1.45 -3.03 -19.45
CA ALA A 42 2.40 -3.34 -18.39
C ALA A 42 2.16 -2.50 -17.13
N VAL A 43 2.37 -3.09 -15.96
CA VAL A 43 2.33 -2.41 -14.66
C VAL A 43 3.75 -2.26 -14.15
N VAL A 44 4.20 -1.03 -13.94
CA VAL A 44 5.53 -0.74 -13.41
C VAL A 44 5.44 -0.43 -11.92
N THR A 45 6.22 -1.12 -11.10
CA THR A 45 6.33 -0.86 -9.65
C THR A 45 7.77 -0.57 -9.27
N MET A 46 7.96 0.27 -8.25
CA MET A 46 9.28 0.52 -7.67
C MET A 46 9.32 -0.01 -6.24
N LYS A 47 10.25 -0.92 -5.96
CA LYS A 47 10.45 -1.49 -4.63
C LYS A 47 11.93 -1.45 -4.28
N ASN A 48 12.28 -0.80 -3.17
CA ASN A 48 13.66 -0.66 -2.69
C ASN A 48 14.61 -0.07 -3.76
N GLY A 49 14.14 0.90 -4.55
CA GLY A 49 14.91 1.51 -5.64
C GLY A 49 15.04 0.64 -6.90
N VAL A 50 14.45 -0.55 -6.91
CA VAL A 50 14.41 -1.44 -8.09
C VAL A 50 13.07 -1.24 -8.81
N ILE A 51 13.14 -1.06 -10.13
CA ILE A 51 11.97 -1.02 -11.01
C ILE A 51 11.63 -2.45 -11.43
N ASN A 52 10.39 -2.87 -11.22
CA ASN A 52 9.85 -4.14 -11.68
C ASN A 52 8.72 -3.87 -12.65
N GLU A 53 8.77 -4.52 -13.81
CA GLU A 53 7.73 -4.44 -14.84
C GLU A 53 6.95 -5.75 -14.86
N GLU A 54 5.66 -5.68 -14.54
CA GLU A 54 4.73 -6.81 -14.56
C GLU A 54 3.92 -6.73 -15.85
N TYR A 55 4.15 -7.69 -16.75
CA TYR A 55 3.35 -7.85 -17.96
C TYR A 55 2.22 -8.85 -17.67
N PRO A 56 0.98 -8.57 -18.11
CA PRO A 56 -0.07 -9.56 -18.04
C PRO A 56 0.34 -10.79 -18.87
N SER A 57 0.54 -11.91 -18.19
CA SER A 57 0.86 -13.18 -18.84
C SER A 57 -0.32 -13.55 -19.73
N HIS A 58 -0.09 -13.58 -21.05
CA HIS A 58 -1.00 -14.25 -21.96
C HIS A 58 -0.89 -15.76 -21.71
N THR A 59 -1.52 -16.25 -20.65
CA THR A 59 -1.86 -17.67 -20.56
C THR A 59 -2.99 -17.91 -21.57
N ASN A 60 -2.60 -18.31 -22.78
CA ASN A 60 -3.46 -19.04 -23.71
C ASN A 60 -3.93 -20.35 -23.08
#